data_AF-A8H3S1-F1
#
_entry.id   AF-A8H3S1-F1
#
_cell.length_a   1.000
_cell.length_b   1.000
_cell.length_c   1.000
_cell.angle_alpha   90.00
_cell.angle_beta   90.00
_cell.angle_gamma   90.00
#
_symmetry.space_group_name_H-M   'P 1'
#
loop_
_entity.id
_entity.type
_entity.pdbx_description
1 polymer ?
#
loop_
_entity_poly.entity_id
_entity_poly.type
_entity_poly.pdbx_seq_one_letter_code
_entity_poly.pdbx_strand_id
1 'polypeptide(L)'
;MPRIFYFFLLLIMFSTSFSSYATGIISVATKTQQTTEESEPQLPKQESFDYKDSLFRDTPRGTLAGLFEAAFEQDYDKAAKYLDLRYLPESMDAELGPEYAKQLIAIIERNIWVNLQEVDDTPSGRSNDQLPNYRDAFGRVEVKGSEITLLLQKVPNKELGSIWKISNATIAKVPLLYSELGYGPVVEWFVQHIPQGHLFKLNLWEWALLVCYLILALLVVIPITWVAKKLILRSDYQYKEDVAHLVIGPARLLIALLLVKGWMAHTTLSANVIEVVNTGVLLLIAVIWFIWSLAI
;
A
#
# COMPACT_ATOMS: atom_id res chain seq x y z
N MET A 1 -14.11 24.71 -34.77
CA MET A 1 -13.27 25.51 -33.85
C MET A 1 -13.64 25.47 -32.36
N PRO A 2 -14.91 25.27 -31.90
CA PRO A 2 -15.18 25.24 -30.45
C PRO A 2 -14.73 23.94 -29.74
N ARG A 3 -14.47 22.87 -30.50
CA ARG A 3 -14.17 21.52 -29.99
C ARG A 3 -12.75 21.36 -29.41
N ILE A 4 -11.76 22.09 -29.94
CA ILE A 4 -10.39 22.15 -29.39
C ILE A 4 -10.34 23.06 -28.14
N PHE A 5 -11.26 24.03 -28.06
CA PHE A 5 -11.38 24.92 -26.92
C PHE A 5 -11.87 24.18 -25.66
N TYR A 6 -12.86 23.29 -25.76
CA TYR A 6 -13.29 22.46 -24.63
C TYR A 6 -12.25 21.42 -24.21
N PHE A 7 -11.47 20.88 -25.16
CA PHE A 7 -10.34 19.98 -24.87
C PHE A 7 -9.24 20.71 -24.06
N PHE A 8 -8.88 21.94 -24.45
CA PHE A 8 -7.95 22.78 -23.68
C PHE A 8 -8.54 23.25 -22.35
N LEU A 9 -9.83 23.54 -22.28
CA LEU A 9 -10.48 24.06 -21.07
C LEU A 9 -10.64 22.97 -19.99
N LEU A 10 -10.84 21.70 -20.37
CA LEU A 10 -10.78 20.56 -19.44
C LEU A 10 -9.35 20.24 -18.99
N LEU A 11 -8.35 20.41 -19.86
CA LEU A 11 -6.94 20.21 -19.51
C LEU A 11 -6.41 21.33 -18.58
N ILE A 12 -6.91 22.56 -18.74
CA ILE A 12 -6.57 23.74 -17.92
C ILE A 12 -7.35 23.76 -16.58
N MET A 13 -8.60 23.28 -16.55
CA MET A 13 -9.36 23.18 -15.29
C MET A 13 -8.85 22.06 -14.36
N PHE A 14 -8.04 21.12 -14.87
CA PHE A 14 -7.40 20.09 -14.04
C PHE A 14 -5.95 20.43 -13.66
N SER A 15 -5.24 21.24 -14.46
CA SER A 15 -3.94 21.78 -14.01
C SER A 15 -4.09 22.76 -12.83
N THR A 16 -5.25 23.41 -12.68
CA THR A 16 -5.57 24.21 -11.48
C THR A 16 -5.86 23.37 -10.25
N SER A 17 -6.33 22.13 -10.41
CA SER A 17 -6.47 21.17 -9.29
C SER A 17 -5.13 20.54 -8.87
N PHE A 18 -4.13 20.55 -9.78
CA PHE A 18 -2.73 20.25 -9.44
C PHE A 18 -2.00 21.45 -8.80
N SER A 19 -2.43 22.68 -9.10
CA SER A 19 -1.81 23.91 -8.59
C SER A 19 -2.25 24.34 -7.18
N SER A 20 -3.35 23.79 -6.66
CA SER A 20 -3.75 24.03 -5.26
C SER A 20 -2.81 23.38 -4.23
N TYR A 21 -1.87 22.52 -4.65
CA TYR A 21 -0.75 22.08 -3.82
C TYR A 21 0.53 22.91 -4.02
N ALA A 22 0.66 23.64 -5.13
CA ALA A 22 1.85 24.45 -5.42
C ALA A 22 1.72 25.90 -4.90
N THR A 23 0.50 26.46 -4.86
CA THR A 23 0.27 27.83 -4.35
C THR A 23 0.36 27.94 -2.82
N GLY A 24 0.26 26.82 -2.10
CA GLY A 24 0.59 26.75 -0.67
C GLY A 24 2.06 27.00 -0.35
N ILE A 25 2.98 26.73 -1.28
CA ILE A 25 4.43 26.88 -1.07
C ILE A 25 4.90 28.32 -1.37
N ILE A 26 4.30 28.98 -2.35
CA ILE A 26 4.73 30.33 -2.76
C ILE A 26 4.19 31.41 -1.80
N SER A 27 2.97 31.26 -1.27
CA SER A 27 2.44 32.24 -0.30
C SER A 27 3.13 32.18 1.07
N VAL A 28 3.74 31.05 1.43
CA VAL A 28 4.56 30.93 2.66
C VAL A 28 5.94 31.56 2.46
N ALA A 29 6.52 31.44 1.25
CA ALA A 29 7.83 32.02 0.95
C ALA A 29 7.86 33.56 1.04
N THR A 30 6.79 34.26 0.66
CA THR A 30 6.78 35.74 0.65
C THR A 30 6.48 36.35 2.03
N LYS A 31 5.86 35.62 2.96
CA LYS A 31 5.52 36.16 4.29
C LYS A 31 6.64 36.04 5.33
N THR A 32 7.74 35.36 5.01
CA THR A 32 8.80 35.01 5.97
C THR A 32 9.98 36.00 5.97
N GLN A 33 9.98 37.04 5.13
CA GLN A 33 11.15 37.90 4.95
C GLN A 33 11.17 39.24 5.69
N GLN A 34 10.19 39.59 6.52
CA GLN A 34 10.28 40.82 7.32
C GLN A 34 9.77 40.65 8.75
N THR A 35 10.75 40.69 9.67
CA THR A 35 10.66 41.06 11.09
C THR A 35 10.27 39.94 12.06
N THR A 36 11.27 39.29 12.67
CA THR A 36 11.69 39.51 14.07
C THR A 36 12.84 38.56 14.41
N GLU A 37 13.98 39.13 14.81
CA GLU A 37 15.08 38.42 15.46
C GLU A 37 14.61 37.88 16.82
N GLU A 38 14.19 36.62 16.90
CA GLU A 38 14.14 35.90 18.17
C GLU A 38 14.15 34.38 17.94
N SER A 39 15.26 33.76 18.35
CA SER A 39 15.46 32.34 18.64
C SER A 39 14.87 31.31 17.66
N GLU A 40 15.70 30.88 16.70
CA GLU A 40 15.48 29.66 15.92
C GLU A 40 15.18 28.47 16.85
N PRO A 41 14.01 27.79 16.74
CA PRO A 41 13.88 26.45 17.26
C PRO A 41 14.78 25.57 16.39
N GLN A 42 15.93 25.17 16.93
CA GLN A 42 16.76 24.15 16.32
C GLN A 42 15.88 22.91 16.11
N LEU A 43 15.57 22.57 14.86
CA LEU A 43 15.11 21.23 14.53
C LEU A 43 16.10 20.26 15.18
N PRO A 44 15.65 19.27 15.98
CA PRO A 44 16.55 18.34 16.62
C PRO A 44 17.43 17.70 15.56
N LYS A 45 18.73 17.98 15.68
CA LYS A 45 19.78 17.44 14.82
C LYS A 45 19.66 15.93 14.89
N GLN A 46 19.21 15.32 13.81
CA GLN A 46 19.10 13.87 13.70
C GLN A 46 20.53 13.32 13.78
N GLU A 47 20.92 12.84 14.98
CA GLU A 47 22.23 12.21 15.17
C GLU A 47 22.25 10.96 14.30
N SER A 48 23.04 10.96 13.23
CA SER A 48 23.28 9.78 12.43
C SER A 48 23.99 8.76 13.33
N PHE A 49 23.24 7.81 13.87
CA PHE A 49 23.82 6.70 14.61
C PHE A 49 24.74 5.90 13.67
N ASP A 50 25.98 5.67 14.09
CA ASP A 50 26.92 4.84 13.36
C ASP A 50 26.60 3.37 13.62
N TYR A 51 25.89 2.76 12.67
CA TYR A 51 25.42 1.39 12.76
C TYR A 51 26.58 0.40 12.76
N LYS A 52 26.55 -0.53 13.71
CA LYS A 52 27.58 -1.57 13.89
C LYS A 52 27.13 -2.90 13.32
N ASP A 53 25.82 -3.17 13.37
CA ASP A 53 25.20 -4.33 12.76
C ASP A 53 24.98 -4.09 11.26
N SER A 54 25.40 -5.03 10.42
CA SER A 54 25.19 -4.94 8.96
C SER A 54 23.72 -5.04 8.55
N LEU A 55 22.86 -5.53 9.44
CA LEU A 55 21.41 -5.56 9.27
C LEU A 55 20.71 -4.37 9.94
N PHE A 56 21.47 -3.39 10.46
CA PHE A 56 20.96 -2.17 11.10
C PHE A 56 20.09 -2.42 12.34
N ARG A 57 20.27 -3.55 13.03
CA ARG A 57 19.48 -3.91 14.22
C ARG A 57 19.99 -3.25 15.51
N ASP A 58 20.81 -2.22 15.41
CA ASP A 58 21.27 -1.46 16.59
C ASP A 58 20.15 -0.59 17.18
N THR A 59 19.18 -0.18 16.37
CA THR A 59 18.09 0.74 16.73
C THR A 59 16.73 0.14 16.35
N PRO A 60 15.63 0.51 17.03
CA PRO A 60 14.28 0.08 16.65
C PRO A 60 13.91 0.47 15.22
N ARG A 61 14.19 1.73 14.83
CA ARG A 61 13.94 2.22 13.47
C ARG A 61 14.75 1.46 12.43
N GLY A 62 16.06 1.27 12.63
CA GLY A 62 16.91 0.53 11.70
C GLY A 62 16.48 -0.92 11.52
N THR A 63 16.01 -1.56 12.60
CA THR A 63 15.45 -2.92 12.56
C THR A 63 14.23 -3.02 11.67
N LEU A 64 13.27 -2.10 11.81
CA LEU A 64 12.05 -2.10 10.99
C LEU A 64 12.35 -1.74 9.54
N ALA A 65 13.21 -0.75 9.31
CA ALA A 65 13.64 -0.37 7.97
C ALA A 65 14.30 -1.56 7.25
N GLY A 66 15.21 -2.26 7.93
CA GLY A 66 15.86 -3.45 7.38
C GLY A 66 14.91 -4.63 7.13
N LEU A 67 13.92 -4.83 8.03
CA LEU A 67 12.87 -5.82 7.82
C LEU A 67 12.02 -5.50 6.58
N PHE A 68 11.59 -4.24 6.42
CA PHE A 68 10.81 -3.81 5.26
C PHE A 68 11.61 -3.86 3.97
N GLU A 69 12.90 -3.53 4.02
CA GLU A 69 13.79 -3.69 2.85
C GLU A 69 13.92 -5.16 2.46
N ALA A 70 14.18 -6.06 3.41
CA ALA A 70 14.25 -7.50 3.12
C ALA A 70 12.92 -8.04 2.56
N ALA A 71 11.80 -7.53 3.06
CA ALA A 71 10.48 -7.89 2.55
C ALA A 71 10.23 -7.34 1.14
N PHE A 72 10.68 -6.11 0.85
CA PHE A 72 10.60 -5.50 -0.47
C PHE A 72 11.45 -6.27 -1.50
N GLU A 73 12.63 -6.72 -1.10
CA GLU A 73 13.49 -7.64 -1.88
C GLU A 73 12.93 -9.07 -1.97
N GLN A 74 11.85 -9.38 -1.23
CA GLN A 74 11.26 -10.70 -1.06
C GLN A 74 12.26 -11.77 -0.55
N ASP A 75 13.33 -11.34 0.10
CA ASP A 75 14.30 -12.19 0.80
C ASP A 75 13.79 -12.48 2.21
N TYR A 76 12.87 -13.44 2.30
CA TYR A 76 12.26 -13.82 3.58
C TYR A 76 13.23 -14.54 4.52
N ASP A 77 14.31 -15.13 4.00
CA ASP A 77 15.42 -15.67 4.79
C ASP A 77 16.17 -14.57 5.53
N LYS A 78 16.45 -13.45 4.85
CA LYS A 78 16.98 -12.23 5.47
C LYS A 78 15.96 -11.60 6.42
N ALA A 79 14.68 -11.53 6.04
CA ALA A 79 13.62 -11.00 6.88
C ALA A 79 13.49 -11.78 8.21
N ALA A 80 13.63 -13.11 8.16
CA ALA A 80 13.62 -13.98 9.35
C ALA A 80 14.72 -13.59 10.36
N LYS A 81 15.85 -13.03 9.91
CA LYS A 81 16.95 -12.58 10.80
C LYS A 81 16.57 -11.37 11.65
N TYR A 82 15.47 -10.68 11.34
CA TYR A 82 14.90 -9.60 12.15
C TYR A 82 13.90 -10.11 13.20
N LEU A 83 13.52 -11.39 13.18
CA LEU A 83 12.55 -11.95 14.11
C LEU A 83 13.24 -12.61 15.31
N ASP A 84 12.73 -12.42 16.52
CA ASP A 84 13.14 -13.25 17.66
C ASP A 84 12.36 -14.56 17.70
N LEU A 85 13.00 -15.61 17.17
CA LEU A 85 12.46 -16.97 17.10
C LEU A 85 12.78 -17.80 18.35
N ARG A 86 13.37 -17.19 19.38
CA ARG A 86 13.67 -17.89 20.64
C ARG A 86 12.41 -17.92 21.51
N TYR A 87 12.27 -18.99 22.28
CA TYR A 87 11.16 -19.16 23.22
C TYR A 87 9.77 -19.01 22.55
N LEU A 88 9.64 -19.52 21.32
CA LEU A 88 8.34 -19.67 20.67
C LEU A 88 7.54 -20.80 21.36
N PRO A 89 6.20 -20.79 21.26
CA PRO A 89 5.37 -21.90 21.73
C PRO A 89 5.80 -23.24 21.10
N GLU A 90 5.63 -24.36 21.81
CA GLU A 90 6.02 -25.70 21.31
C GLU A 90 5.34 -26.10 19.99
N SER A 91 4.19 -25.50 19.67
CA SER A 91 3.49 -25.72 18.41
C SER A 91 4.10 -24.99 17.21
N MET A 92 5.13 -24.16 17.41
CA MET A 92 5.80 -23.38 16.38
C MET A 92 7.23 -23.86 16.18
N ASP A 93 7.65 -23.88 14.92
CA ASP A 93 8.99 -24.27 14.54
C ASP A 93 9.80 -23.04 14.12
N ALA A 94 10.98 -22.87 14.71
CA ALA A 94 11.87 -21.77 14.36
C ALA A 94 12.39 -21.86 12.91
N GLU A 95 12.38 -23.04 12.28
CA GLU A 95 12.73 -23.21 10.87
C GLU A 95 11.74 -22.52 9.93
N LEU A 96 10.50 -22.28 10.38
CA LEU A 96 9.48 -21.52 9.65
C LEU A 96 9.64 -20.00 9.77
N GLY A 97 10.79 -19.53 10.26
CA GLY A 97 11.12 -18.10 10.37
C GLY A 97 10.80 -17.27 9.12
N PRO A 98 11.17 -17.71 7.90
CA PRO A 98 10.83 -17.00 6.66
C PRO A 98 9.32 -16.87 6.44
N GLU A 99 8.55 -17.93 6.74
CA GLU A 99 7.10 -17.92 6.61
C GLU A 99 6.45 -16.98 7.64
N TYR A 100 6.94 -16.96 8.88
CA TYR A 100 6.47 -15.99 9.88
C TYR A 100 6.79 -14.55 9.48
N ALA A 101 7.94 -14.30 8.85
CA ALA A 101 8.29 -12.98 8.33
C ALA A 101 7.31 -12.56 7.22
N LYS A 102 7.05 -13.45 6.26
CA LYS A 102 6.10 -13.22 5.17
C LYS A 102 4.70 -12.91 5.68
N GLN A 103 4.20 -13.70 6.64
CA GLN A 103 2.89 -13.50 7.26
C GLN A 103 2.83 -12.18 8.03
N LEU A 104 3.87 -11.85 8.80
CA LEU A 104 3.94 -10.60 9.54
C LEU A 104 3.89 -9.39 8.60
N ILE A 105 4.67 -9.40 7.51
CA ILE A 105 4.67 -8.32 6.51
C ILE A 105 3.29 -8.16 5.88
N ALA A 106 2.65 -9.25 5.49
CA ALA A 106 1.30 -9.20 4.92
C ALA A 106 0.27 -8.65 5.91
N ILE A 107 0.40 -8.94 7.22
CA ILE A 107 -0.43 -8.31 8.26
C ILE A 107 -0.13 -6.80 8.32
N ILE A 108 1.14 -6.41 8.33
CA ILE A 108 1.54 -5.01 8.45
C ILE A 108 1.02 -4.19 7.26
N GLU A 109 1.36 -4.58 6.03
CA GLU A 109 1.04 -3.85 4.79
C GLU A 109 -0.46 -3.64 4.56
N ARG A 110 -1.29 -4.48 5.16
CA ARG A 110 -2.73 -4.47 4.96
C ARG A 110 -3.51 -3.79 6.06
N ASN A 111 -3.02 -3.83 7.29
CA ASN A 111 -3.82 -3.48 8.45
C ASN A 111 -3.30 -2.24 9.18
N ILE A 112 -2.03 -1.87 9.00
CA ILE A 112 -1.44 -0.72 9.70
C ILE A 112 -0.56 0.13 8.80
N TRP A 113 -0.52 1.42 9.08
CA TRP A 113 0.47 2.33 8.52
C TRP A 113 1.59 2.52 9.53
N VAL A 114 2.80 2.04 9.21
CA VAL A 114 3.97 2.21 10.08
C VAL A 114 4.76 3.43 9.63
N ASN A 115 4.73 4.49 10.45
CA ASN A 115 5.54 5.69 10.24
C ASN A 115 6.94 5.48 10.84
N LEU A 116 7.93 5.12 10.01
CA LEU A 116 9.32 4.92 10.46
C LEU A 116 9.93 6.18 11.09
N GLN A 117 9.47 7.38 10.73
CA GLN A 117 9.96 8.63 11.32
C GLN A 117 9.57 8.76 12.80
N GLU A 118 8.45 8.15 13.21
CA GLU A 118 7.98 8.16 14.60
C GLU A 118 8.66 7.10 15.49
N VAL A 119 9.33 6.11 14.89
CA VAL A 119 10.06 5.06 15.61
C VAL A 119 11.39 5.62 16.12
N ASP A 120 11.85 5.19 17.30
CA ASP A 120 13.09 5.71 17.90
C ASP A 120 14.36 5.25 17.12
N ASP A 121 15.36 6.14 16.93
CA ASP A 121 16.67 5.76 16.32
C ASP A 121 17.78 5.54 17.34
N THR A 122 17.49 5.59 18.62
CA THR A 122 18.51 5.40 19.64
C THR A 122 18.64 3.91 19.94
N PRO A 123 19.86 3.42 20.26
CA PRO A 123 20.03 2.05 20.71
C PRO A 123 19.27 1.72 22.00
N SER A 124 18.94 2.73 22.82
CA SER A 124 18.09 2.60 23.99
C SER A 124 16.61 2.32 23.64
N GLY A 125 16.17 2.68 22.44
CA GLY A 125 14.76 2.70 22.07
C GLY A 125 13.98 3.78 22.80
N ARG A 126 12.66 3.80 22.58
CA ARG A 126 11.78 4.80 23.19
C ARG A 126 11.81 4.69 24.72
N SER A 127 11.89 5.84 25.38
CA SER A 127 11.77 5.97 26.83
C SER A 127 10.40 6.56 27.22
N ASN A 128 9.93 6.28 28.43
CA ASN A 128 8.69 6.81 29.02
C ASN A 128 7.37 6.34 28.35
N ASP A 129 7.36 5.19 27.70
CA ASP A 129 6.17 4.59 27.06
C ASP A 129 5.48 3.51 27.93
N GLN A 130 5.87 3.39 29.20
CA GLN A 130 5.41 2.36 30.16
C GLN A 130 5.75 0.93 29.73
N LEU A 131 6.58 0.74 28.69
CA LEU A 131 7.14 -0.55 28.34
C LEU A 131 8.47 -0.76 29.07
N PRO A 132 8.88 -2.01 29.29
CA PRO A 132 10.23 -2.30 29.76
C PRO A 132 11.27 -1.75 28.77
N ASN A 133 12.41 -1.24 29.26
CA ASN A 133 13.50 -0.64 28.45
C ASN A 133 14.09 -1.55 27.36
N TYR A 134 13.72 -2.83 27.32
CA TYR A 134 14.11 -3.77 26.28
C TYR A 134 13.00 -4.00 25.25
N ARG A 135 11.90 -3.24 25.27
CA ARG A 135 10.79 -3.34 24.33
C ARG A 135 10.41 -1.97 23.81
N ASP A 136 9.90 -1.96 22.58
CA ASP A 136 9.31 -0.77 21.96
C ASP A 136 8.11 -1.20 21.11
N ALA A 137 7.11 -0.35 20.99
CA ALA A 137 5.93 -0.60 20.17
C ALA A 137 6.04 0.14 18.83
N PHE A 138 5.74 -0.57 17.75
CA PHE A 138 5.81 0.00 16.39
C PHE A 138 4.46 0.01 15.65
N GLY A 139 3.44 -0.64 16.20
CA GLY A 139 2.12 -0.68 15.60
C GLY A 139 1.10 -1.38 16.48
N ARG A 140 -0.18 -1.20 16.15
CA ARG A 140 -1.29 -1.90 16.80
C ARG A 140 -2.25 -2.39 15.72
N VAL A 141 -2.62 -3.67 15.78
CA VAL A 141 -3.60 -4.28 14.88
C VAL A 141 -4.88 -4.57 15.64
N GLU A 142 -6.03 -4.28 15.05
CA GLU A 142 -7.32 -4.62 15.63
C GLU A 142 -7.81 -5.98 15.11
N VAL A 143 -8.16 -6.90 16.01
CA VAL A 143 -8.72 -8.21 15.67
C VAL A 143 -9.90 -8.50 16.57
N LYS A 144 -11.09 -8.73 15.97
CA LYS A 144 -12.33 -9.08 16.70
C LYS A 144 -12.65 -8.10 17.85
N GLY A 145 -12.41 -6.80 17.63
CA GLY A 145 -12.63 -5.74 18.64
C GLY A 145 -11.59 -5.67 19.76
N SER A 146 -10.47 -6.39 19.63
CA SER A 146 -9.32 -6.31 20.54
C SER A 146 -8.10 -5.74 19.81
N GLU A 147 -7.48 -4.71 20.39
CA GLU A 147 -6.19 -4.18 19.90
C GLU A 147 -5.02 -5.04 20.38
N ILE A 148 -4.17 -5.45 19.44
CA ILE A 148 -2.95 -6.21 19.68
C ILE A 148 -1.76 -5.34 19.29
N THR A 149 -0.96 -4.96 20.28
CA THR A 149 0.29 -4.21 20.06
C THR A 149 1.37 -5.11 19.47
N LEU A 150 1.98 -4.66 18.38
CA LEU A 150 3.16 -5.26 17.78
C LEU A 150 4.42 -4.64 18.40
N LEU A 151 5.28 -5.50 18.91
CA LEU A 151 6.43 -5.12 19.72
C LEU A 151 7.76 -5.53 19.07
N LEU A 152 8.74 -4.66 19.23
CA LEU A 152 10.16 -4.96 19.11
C LEU A 152 10.72 -5.35 20.49
N GLN A 153 11.82 -6.08 20.50
CA GLN A 153 12.57 -6.34 21.71
C GLN A 153 14.08 -6.39 21.49
N LYS A 154 14.82 -5.95 22.50
CA LYS A 154 16.26 -6.03 22.57
C LYS A 154 16.68 -7.43 23.02
N VAL A 155 17.59 -8.02 22.25
CA VAL A 155 18.04 -9.40 22.32
C VAL A 155 19.55 -9.42 22.48
N PRO A 156 20.12 -10.22 23.42
CA PRO A 156 21.57 -10.34 23.55
C PRO A 156 22.20 -10.91 22.27
N ASN A 157 23.29 -10.28 21.83
CA ASN A 157 24.10 -10.69 20.69
C ASN A 157 25.57 -10.83 21.14
N LYS A 158 26.25 -11.88 20.68
CA LYS A 158 27.62 -12.20 21.14
C LYS A 158 28.66 -11.16 20.72
N GLU A 159 28.47 -10.50 19.59
CA GLU A 159 29.44 -9.58 18.98
C GLU A 159 29.12 -8.12 19.34
N LEU A 160 27.84 -7.76 19.30
CA LEU A 160 27.37 -6.37 19.45
C LEU A 160 26.75 -6.08 20.84
N GLY A 161 26.76 -7.06 21.75
CA GLY A 161 26.14 -6.97 23.07
C GLY A 161 24.61 -7.14 23.01
N SER A 162 23.92 -6.28 22.28
CA SER A 162 22.47 -6.36 22.12
C SER A 162 21.98 -5.78 20.79
N ILE A 163 21.00 -6.45 20.18
CA ILE A 163 20.34 -6.03 18.93
C ILE A 163 18.83 -6.02 19.10
N TRP A 164 18.13 -5.22 18.31
CA TRP A 164 16.68 -5.17 18.25
C TRP A 164 16.14 -6.21 17.26
N LYS A 165 15.05 -6.86 17.63
CA LYS A 165 14.32 -7.83 16.79
C LYS A 165 12.83 -7.67 17.01
N ILE A 166 12.00 -8.13 16.08
CA ILE A 166 10.57 -8.30 16.35
C ILE A 166 10.41 -9.28 17.51
N SER A 167 9.62 -8.90 18.52
CA SER A 167 9.54 -9.67 19.74
C SER A 167 8.93 -11.06 19.51
N ASN A 168 9.43 -12.06 20.23
CA ASN A 168 8.85 -13.40 20.22
C ASN A 168 7.36 -13.39 20.63
N ALA A 169 6.94 -12.45 21.49
CA ALA A 169 5.54 -12.24 21.85
C ALA A 169 4.67 -11.78 20.66
N THR A 170 5.24 -11.00 19.74
CA THR A 170 4.60 -10.65 18.47
C THR A 170 4.56 -11.88 17.55
N ILE A 171 5.71 -12.56 17.37
CA ILE A 171 5.83 -13.70 16.44
C ILE A 171 4.93 -14.86 16.84
N ALA A 172 4.80 -15.15 18.13
CA ALA A 172 3.91 -16.17 18.65
C ALA A 172 2.43 -15.95 18.27
N LYS A 173 2.03 -14.71 17.97
CA LYS A 173 0.67 -14.35 17.54
C LYS A 173 0.51 -14.35 16.02
N VAL A 174 1.60 -14.32 15.25
CA VAL A 174 1.56 -14.14 13.79
C VAL A 174 0.66 -15.18 13.10
N PRO A 175 0.76 -16.49 13.36
CA PRO A 175 -0.09 -17.47 12.67
C PRO A 175 -1.60 -17.24 12.91
N LEU A 176 -1.97 -16.90 14.15
CA LEU A 176 -3.35 -16.60 14.51
C LEU A 176 -3.81 -15.28 13.86
N LEU A 177 -3.00 -14.23 13.94
CA LEU A 177 -3.29 -12.95 13.29
C LEU A 177 -3.43 -13.12 11.78
N TYR A 178 -2.60 -13.95 11.16
CA TYR A 178 -2.64 -14.20 9.73
C TYR A 178 -3.93 -14.90 9.29
N SER A 179 -4.44 -15.84 10.09
CA SER A 179 -5.71 -16.51 9.78
C SER A 179 -6.91 -15.55 9.76
N GLU A 180 -6.82 -14.43 10.49
CA GLU A 180 -7.91 -13.45 10.62
C GLU A 180 -7.70 -12.20 9.74
N LEU A 181 -6.45 -11.76 9.58
CA LEU A 181 -6.07 -10.50 8.92
C LEU A 181 -5.26 -10.70 7.62
N GLY A 182 -4.89 -11.94 7.29
CA GLY A 182 -4.07 -12.31 6.14
C GLY A 182 -4.86 -12.53 4.84
N TYR A 183 -4.22 -13.09 3.82
CA TYR A 183 -4.80 -13.23 2.48
C TYR A 183 -5.97 -14.22 2.43
N GLY A 184 -7.00 -13.86 1.66
CA GLY A 184 -8.07 -14.78 1.32
C GLY A 184 -7.58 -15.87 0.35
N PRO A 185 -8.32 -16.98 0.20
CA PRO A 185 -7.87 -18.15 -0.57
C PRO A 185 -7.50 -17.85 -2.02
N VAL A 186 -8.21 -16.92 -2.66
CA VAL A 186 -7.90 -16.49 -4.03
C VAL A 186 -6.54 -15.82 -4.09
N VAL A 187 -6.27 -14.89 -3.18
CA VAL A 187 -5.00 -14.14 -3.17
C VAL A 187 -3.84 -15.06 -2.80
N GLU A 188 -4.02 -15.97 -1.84
CA GLU A 188 -3.02 -17.01 -1.52
C GLU A 188 -2.60 -17.82 -2.73
N TRP A 189 -3.58 -18.21 -3.57
CA TRP A 189 -3.27 -18.93 -4.79
C TRP A 189 -2.34 -18.13 -5.71
N PHE A 190 -2.58 -16.82 -5.88
CA PHE A 190 -1.70 -15.95 -6.66
C PHE A 190 -0.31 -15.79 -6.01
N VAL A 191 -0.24 -15.59 -4.69
CA VAL A 191 1.02 -15.46 -3.96
C VAL A 191 1.89 -16.72 -4.07
N GLN A 192 1.27 -17.90 -4.14
CA GLN A 192 1.98 -19.18 -4.22
C GLN A 192 2.37 -19.60 -5.65
N HIS A 193 1.59 -19.21 -6.66
CA HIS A 193 1.80 -19.65 -8.06
C HIS A 193 2.48 -18.62 -8.95
N ILE A 194 2.46 -17.34 -8.58
CA ILE A 194 3.14 -16.30 -9.35
C ILE A 194 4.58 -16.13 -8.84
N PRO A 195 5.57 -16.02 -9.73
CA PRO A 195 6.95 -15.82 -9.33
C PRO A 195 7.14 -14.57 -8.46
N GLN A 196 8.15 -14.66 -7.60
CA GLN A 196 8.69 -13.52 -6.86
C GLN A 196 9.18 -12.43 -7.83
N GLY A 197 9.00 -11.18 -7.42
CA GLY A 197 9.38 -9.97 -8.14
C GLY A 197 8.41 -8.83 -7.89
N HIS A 198 8.88 -7.62 -8.20
CA HIS A 198 8.09 -6.40 -8.13
C HIS A 198 8.20 -5.58 -9.42
N LEU A 199 7.16 -4.84 -9.75
CA LEU A 199 7.12 -3.88 -10.84
C LEU A 199 6.38 -2.61 -10.36
N PHE A 200 7.04 -1.45 -10.43
CA PHE A 200 6.52 -0.16 -9.93
C PHE A 200 6.02 -0.20 -8.47
N LYS A 201 6.77 -0.87 -7.58
CA LYS A 201 6.43 -1.08 -6.15
C LYS A 201 5.25 -2.03 -5.86
N LEU A 202 4.67 -2.65 -6.89
CA LEU A 202 3.66 -3.69 -6.73
C LEU A 202 4.28 -5.06 -7.01
N ASN A 203 3.86 -6.07 -6.27
CA ASN A 203 4.30 -7.44 -6.48
C ASN A 203 3.74 -7.99 -7.81
N LEU A 204 4.47 -8.90 -8.46
CA LEU A 204 4.01 -9.52 -9.71
C LEU A 204 2.66 -10.23 -9.56
N TRP A 205 2.40 -10.83 -8.40
CA TRP A 205 1.12 -11.48 -8.11
C TRP A 205 -0.04 -10.47 -8.04
N GLU A 206 0.20 -9.24 -7.57
CA GLU A 206 -0.80 -8.16 -7.56
C GLU A 206 -1.15 -7.74 -8.99
N TRP A 207 -0.14 -7.61 -9.85
CA TRP A 207 -0.34 -7.37 -11.28
C TRP A 207 -1.14 -8.49 -11.95
N ALA A 208 -0.79 -9.74 -11.68
CA ALA A 208 -1.51 -10.89 -12.20
C ALA A 208 -2.98 -10.90 -11.75
N LEU A 209 -3.25 -10.58 -10.49
CA LEU A 209 -4.60 -10.44 -9.96
C LEU A 209 -5.38 -9.31 -10.64
N LEU A 210 -4.77 -8.13 -10.80
CA LEU A 210 -5.39 -6.98 -11.46
C LEU A 210 -5.74 -7.28 -12.93
N VAL A 211 -4.82 -7.91 -13.66
CA VAL A 211 -5.06 -8.33 -15.05
C VAL A 211 -6.15 -9.39 -15.12
N CYS A 212 -6.15 -10.36 -14.21
CA CYS A 212 -7.19 -11.39 -14.12
C CYS A 212 -8.58 -10.76 -13.89
N TYR A 213 -8.70 -9.85 -12.92
CA TYR A 213 -9.94 -9.12 -12.67
C TYR A 213 -10.37 -8.29 -13.88
N LEU A 214 -9.45 -7.63 -14.58
CA LEU A 214 -9.81 -6.88 -15.79
C LEU A 214 -10.34 -7.80 -16.90
N ILE A 215 -9.70 -8.95 -17.14
CA ILE A 215 -10.16 -9.93 -18.12
C ILE A 215 -11.54 -10.47 -17.75
N LEU A 216 -11.74 -10.87 -16.50
CA LEU A 216 -13.04 -11.36 -16.01
C LEU A 216 -14.12 -10.29 -16.14
N ALA A 217 -13.81 -9.03 -15.81
CA ALA A 217 -14.75 -7.93 -15.95
C ALA A 217 -15.13 -7.72 -17.42
N LEU A 218 -14.18 -7.78 -18.35
CA LEU A 218 -14.47 -7.68 -19.78
C LEU A 218 -15.30 -8.87 -20.27
N LEU A 219 -15.01 -10.09 -19.83
CA LEU A 219 -15.80 -11.28 -20.17
C LEU A 219 -17.26 -11.17 -19.72
N VAL A 220 -17.53 -10.49 -18.59
CA VAL A 220 -18.89 -10.21 -18.11
C VAL A 220 -19.53 -9.03 -18.86
N VAL A 221 -18.81 -7.93 -19.07
CA VAL A 221 -19.39 -6.69 -19.63
C VAL A 221 -19.57 -6.74 -21.15
N ILE A 222 -18.72 -7.47 -21.89
CA ILE A 222 -18.86 -7.64 -23.35
C ILE A 222 -20.22 -8.20 -23.76
N PRO A 223 -20.71 -9.34 -23.23
CA PRO A 223 -22.02 -9.88 -23.61
C PRO A 223 -23.16 -8.95 -23.19
N ILE A 224 -23.08 -8.33 -22.00
CA ILE A 224 -24.09 -7.38 -21.52
C ILE A 224 -24.21 -6.19 -22.47
N THR A 225 -23.08 -5.57 -22.83
CA THR A 225 -23.06 -4.42 -23.76
C THR A 225 -23.47 -4.80 -25.17
N TRP A 226 -23.20 -6.03 -25.61
CA TRP A 226 -23.66 -6.54 -26.91
C TRP A 226 -25.18 -6.74 -26.96
N VAL A 227 -25.77 -7.28 -25.89
CA VAL A 227 -27.23 -7.37 -25.75
C VAL A 227 -27.87 -5.99 -25.66
N ALA A 228 -27.29 -5.08 -24.87
CA ALA A 228 -27.75 -3.70 -24.77
C ALA A 228 -27.74 -2.99 -26.14
N LYS A 229 -26.65 -3.13 -26.92
CA LYS A 229 -26.57 -2.65 -28.31
C LYS A 229 -27.75 -3.18 -29.14
N LYS A 230 -27.97 -4.50 -29.11
CA LYS A 230 -29.01 -5.15 -29.91
C LYS A 230 -30.41 -4.63 -29.56
N LEU A 231 -30.66 -4.33 -28.28
CA LEU A 231 -31.92 -3.73 -27.83
C LEU A 231 -32.05 -2.26 -28.26
N ILE A 232 -30.98 -1.47 -28.15
CA ILE A 232 -30.96 -0.05 -28.56
C ILE A 232 -31.22 0.07 -30.06
N LEU A 233 -30.59 -0.76 -30.89
CA LEU A 233 -30.78 -0.74 -32.35
C LEU A 233 -32.17 -1.21 -32.80
N ARG A 234 -32.88 -1.98 -31.96
CA ARG A 234 -34.28 -2.37 -32.19
C ARG A 234 -35.28 -1.28 -31.80
N SER A 235 -34.84 -0.22 -31.13
CA SER A 235 -35.69 0.91 -30.76
C SER A 235 -35.84 1.90 -31.92
N ASP A 236 -36.94 2.65 -31.93
CA ASP A 236 -37.20 3.74 -32.89
C ASP A 236 -36.54 5.08 -32.50
N TYR A 237 -35.55 5.03 -31.61
CA TYR A 237 -34.85 6.23 -31.16
C TYR A 237 -33.98 6.84 -32.26
N GLN A 238 -34.06 8.17 -32.45
CA GLN A 238 -33.37 8.88 -33.55
C GLN A 238 -31.84 8.79 -33.48
N TYR A 239 -31.25 8.77 -32.29
CA TYR A 239 -29.79 8.69 -32.09
C TYR A 239 -29.32 7.28 -31.67
N LYS A 240 -30.05 6.23 -32.08
CA LYS A 240 -29.75 4.84 -31.67
C LYS A 240 -28.35 4.36 -32.06
N GLU A 241 -27.80 4.86 -33.16
CA GLU A 241 -26.46 4.51 -33.64
C GLU A 241 -25.38 5.13 -32.74
N ASP A 242 -25.52 6.40 -32.37
CA ASP A 242 -24.60 7.12 -31.48
C ASP A 242 -24.61 6.50 -30.08
N VAL A 243 -25.81 6.24 -29.54
CA VAL A 243 -25.95 5.59 -28.21
C VAL A 243 -25.39 4.17 -28.25
N ALA A 244 -25.60 3.41 -29.33
CA ALA A 244 -25.04 2.08 -29.49
C ALA A 244 -23.50 2.11 -29.54
N HIS A 245 -22.89 3.09 -30.19
CA HIS A 245 -21.43 3.26 -30.24
C HIS A 245 -20.85 3.55 -28.85
N LEU A 246 -21.50 4.44 -28.09
CA LEU A 246 -21.10 4.79 -26.74
C LEU A 246 -21.10 3.58 -25.80
N VAL A 247 -22.12 2.71 -25.91
CA VAL A 247 -22.27 1.50 -25.07
C VAL A 247 -21.18 0.46 -25.34
N ILE A 248 -20.75 0.31 -26.59
CA ILE A 248 -19.78 -0.72 -26.99
C ILE A 248 -18.33 -0.29 -26.76
N GLY A 249 -18.05 1.00 -26.90
CA GLY A 249 -16.69 1.55 -26.74
C GLY A 249 -16.43 1.96 -25.29
N PRO A 250 -16.60 3.24 -24.97
CA PRO A 250 -16.12 3.77 -23.70
C PRO A 250 -16.95 3.37 -22.48
N ALA A 251 -18.28 3.22 -22.60
CA ALA A 251 -19.08 2.78 -21.46
C ALA A 251 -18.71 1.35 -21.04
N ARG A 252 -18.38 0.47 -21.99
CA ARG A 252 -17.90 -0.88 -21.67
C ARG A 252 -16.66 -0.84 -20.79
N LEU A 253 -15.67 -0.04 -21.15
CA LEU A 253 -14.43 0.07 -20.39
C LEU A 253 -14.70 0.69 -19.01
N LEU A 254 -15.54 1.72 -18.94
CA LEU A 254 -15.93 2.34 -17.67
C LEU A 254 -16.65 1.35 -16.74
N ILE A 255 -17.62 0.60 -17.25
CA ILE A 255 -18.35 -0.41 -16.48
C ILE A 255 -17.39 -1.52 -16.03
N ALA A 256 -16.48 -1.98 -16.90
CA ALA A 256 -15.49 -2.99 -16.53
C ALA A 256 -14.58 -2.50 -15.40
N LEU A 257 -14.09 -1.26 -15.46
CA LEU A 257 -13.27 -0.69 -14.38
C LEU A 257 -14.04 -0.51 -13.08
N LEU A 258 -15.30 -0.09 -13.13
CA LEU A 258 -16.16 -0.02 -11.94
C LEU A 258 -16.37 -1.41 -11.31
N LEU A 259 -16.52 -2.42 -12.15
CA LEU A 259 -16.71 -3.80 -11.72
C LEU A 259 -15.43 -4.35 -11.07
N VAL A 260 -14.26 -4.10 -11.66
CA VAL A 260 -12.96 -4.38 -11.04
C VAL A 260 -12.84 -3.69 -9.68
N LYS A 261 -13.17 -2.39 -9.59
CA LYS A 261 -13.14 -1.64 -8.33
C LYS A 261 -14.06 -2.26 -7.27
N GLY A 262 -15.25 -2.73 -7.67
CA GLY A 262 -16.18 -3.44 -6.79
C GLY A 262 -15.61 -4.76 -6.27
N TRP A 263 -15.03 -5.58 -7.14
CA TRP A 263 -14.37 -6.83 -6.72
C TRP A 263 -13.17 -6.59 -5.79
N MET A 264 -12.40 -5.54 -6.06
CA MET A 264 -11.29 -5.15 -5.21
C MET A 264 -11.74 -4.67 -3.83
N ALA A 265 -12.91 -4.03 -3.70
CA ALA A 265 -13.43 -3.63 -2.39
C ALA A 265 -13.71 -4.82 -1.45
N HIS A 266 -13.96 -6.00 -2.03
CA HIS A 266 -14.13 -7.26 -1.28
C HIS A 266 -12.83 -8.06 -1.15
N THR A 267 -11.77 -7.65 -1.85
CA THR A 267 -10.47 -8.32 -1.80
C THR A 267 -9.54 -7.51 -0.90
N THR A 268 -8.99 -8.16 0.11
CA THR A 268 -8.04 -7.52 1.02
C THR A 268 -6.66 -7.40 0.36
N LEU A 269 -6.40 -6.26 -0.27
CA LEU A 269 -5.16 -5.94 -0.98
C LEU A 269 -4.24 -5.04 -0.15
N SER A 270 -2.97 -4.91 -0.57
CA SER A 270 -2.03 -3.98 0.03
C SER A 270 -2.49 -2.52 -0.16
N ALA A 271 -2.09 -1.64 0.76
CA ALA A 271 -2.38 -0.21 0.68
C ALA A 271 -1.92 0.41 -0.66
N ASN A 272 -0.78 -0.05 -1.18
CA ASN A 272 -0.20 0.42 -2.44
C ASN A 272 -1.11 0.14 -3.65
N VAL A 273 -1.72 -1.05 -3.73
CA VAL A 273 -2.65 -1.38 -4.82
C VAL A 273 -3.92 -0.53 -4.73
N ILE A 274 -4.43 -0.34 -3.51
CA ILE A 274 -5.60 0.51 -3.27
C ILE A 274 -5.31 1.95 -3.71
N GLU A 275 -4.13 2.47 -3.39
CA GLU A 275 -3.68 3.79 -3.85
C GLU A 275 -3.65 3.85 -5.37
N VAL A 276 -2.95 2.94 -6.05
CA VAL A 276 -2.83 2.93 -7.53
C VAL A 276 -4.21 2.90 -8.22
N VAL A 277 -5.14 2.10 -7.70
CA VAL A 277 -6.51 2.03 -8.26
C VAL A 277 -7.32 3.29 -7.92
N ASN A 278 -7.13 3.88 -6.75
CA ASN A 278 -7.82 5.12 -6.33
C ASN A 278 -7.25 6.38 -6.98
N THR A 279 -5.96 6.42 -7.34
CA THR A 279 -5.36 7.51 -8.15
C THR A 279 -6.16 7.71 -9.43
N GLY A 280 -6.87 6.66 -9.88
CA GLY A 280 -7.93 6.81 -10.85
C GLY A 280 -7.41 7.12 -12.24
N VAL A 281 -6.11 6.97 -12.52
CA VAL A 281 -5.53 7.23 -13.85
C VAL A 281 -6.23 6.41 -14.92
N LEU A 282 -6.45 5.12 -14.67
CA LEU A 282 -7.20 4.23 -15.57
C LEU A 282 -8.66 4.68 -15.75
N LEU A 283 -9.31 5.08 -14.65
CA LEU A 283 -10.68 5.59 -14.68
C LEU A 283 -10.77 6.94 -15.40
N LEU A 284 -9.78 7.80 -15.23
CA LEU A 284 -9.67 9.11 -15.84
C LEU A 284 -9.45 8.96 -17.35
N ILE A 285 -8.55 8.07 -17.78
CA ILE A 285 -8.39 7.71 -19.20
C ILE A 285 -9.71 7.19 -19.77
N ALA A 286 -10.41 6.32 -19.04
CA ALA A 286 -11.72 5.81 -19.44
C ALA A 286 -12.79 6.91 -19.58
N VAL A 287 -12.84 7.83 -18.62
CA VAL A 287 -13.79 8.95 -18.59
C VAL A 287 -13.47 9.98 -19.67
N ILE A 288 -12.20 10.31 -19.89
CA ILE A 288 -11.77 11.16 -21.01
C ILE A 288 -12.19 10.52 -22.32
N TRP A 289 -11.96 9.22 -22.49
CA TRP A 289 -12.36 8.51 -23.71
C TRP A 289 -13.89 8.49 -23.87
N PHE A 290 -14.63 8.34 -22.78
CA PHE A 290 -16.09 8.43 -22.75
C PHE A 290 -16.61 9.80 -23.18
N ILE A 291 -16.09 10.88 -22.59
CA ILE A 291 -16.47 12.24 -22.93
C ILE A 291 -16.06 12.58 -24.37
N TRP A 292 -14.89 12.14 -24.81
CA TRP A 292 -14.43 12.36 -26.19
C TRP A 292 -15.32 11.65 -27.20
N SER A 293 -15.73 10.41 -26.92
CA SER A 293 -16.66 9.66 -27.76
C SER A 293 -18.09 10.22 -27.74
N LEU A 294 -18.48 11.03 -26.74
CA LEU A 294 -19.75 11.77 -26.75
C LEU A 294 -19.68 13.04 -27.59
N ALA A 295 -18.47 13.54 -27.87
CA ALA A 295 -18.24 14.80 -28.58
C ALA A 295 -17.98 14.62 -30.10
N ILE A 296 -17.75 13.38 -30.53
CA ILE A 296 -17.61 12.94 -31.93
C ILE A 296 -18.99 12.60 -32.47
#